data_AF-A0A672M324-F1
#
_entry.id   AF-A0A672M324-F1
#
_cell.length_a   1.000
_cell.length_b   1.000
_cell.length_c   1.000
_cell.angle_alpha   90.00
_cell.angle_beta   90.00
_cell.angle_gamma   90.00
#
_symmetry.space_group_name_H-M   'P 1'
#
loop_
_entity.id
_entity.type
_entity.pdbx_description
1 polymer ?
#
loop_
_entity_poly.entity_id
_entity_poly.type
_entity_poly.pdbx_seq_one_letter_code
_entity_poly.pdbx_strand_id
1 'polypeptide(L)'
;MQLMNDKKLMSSLPNFCGIFNHLERLLDEEIGRVRKDMYNDTLNGSTDKRTSELPDAVGPIAQLQEKLFVPVKEYPDFNFVGRILGPRGLTAKQLEAETGCKIMVRGKGSMRDKKKEEQNRGKPNWEHLNEDLHVLITVEDSQNRAEIKLKRAVEEVKKLLVPAVSDLFLCSPDLIYNLLRRGFKEMSGAVTTKVRRQDMRVHPYQRVVTAERG
;
A
#
# COMPACT_ATOMS: atom_id res chain seq x y z
N MET A 1 -10.65 11.91 -19.40
CA MET A 1 -11.74 11.04 -19.92
C MET A 1 -11.68 10.86 -21.43
N GLN A 2 -11.34 11.89 -22.22
CA GLN A 2 -11.24 11.82 -23.69
C GLN A 2 -10.31 10.72 -24.20
N LEU A 3 -9.07 10.61 -23.69
CA LEU A 3 -8.10 9.56 -24.08
C LEU A 3 -8.65 8.12 -23.99
N MET A 4 -9.52 7.83 -23.02
CA MET A 4 -10.13 6.49 -22.89
C MET A 4 -11.22 6.25 -23.95
N ASN A 5 -11.92 7.30 -24.37
CA ASN A 5 -12.90 7.22 -25.45
C ASN A 5 -12.18 7.08 -26.79
N ASP A 6 -11.08 7.82 -26.99
CA ASP A 6 -10.25 7.72 -28.18
C ASP A 6 -9.67 6.30 -28.31
N LYS A 7 -9.19 5.71 -27.21
CA LYS A 7 -8.74 4.31 -27.21
C LYS A 7 -9.84 3.34 -27.62
N LYS A 8 -11.06 3.51 -27.09
CA LYS A 8 -12.21 2.66 -27.45
C LYS A 8 -12.57 2.81 -28.93
N LEU A 9 -12.56 4.04 -29.46
CA LEU A 9 -12.82 4.32 -30.86
C LEU A 9 -11.77 3.64 -31.76
N MET A 10 -10.49 3.81 -31.44
CA MET A 10 -9.39 3.21 -32.20
C MET A 10 -9.43 1.69 -32.20
N SER A 11 -9.74 1.06 -31.07
CA SER A 11 -9.88 -0.42 -30.98
C SER A 11 -11.15 -0.95 -31.64
N SER A 12 -12.18 -0.12 -31.86
CA SER A 12 -13.45 -0.53 -32.47
C SER A 12 -13.43 -0.54 -34.00
N LEU A 13 -12.44 0.11 -34.61
CA LEU A 13 -12.34 0.22 -36.07
C LEU A 13 -11.66 -1.03 -36.65
N PRO A 14 -12.35 -1.80 -37.52
CA PRO A 14 -11.87 -3.11 -38.00
C PRO A 14 -10.58 -3.02 -38.84
N ASN A 15 -10.27 -1.85 -39.39
CA ASN A 15 -9.05 -1.62 -40.19
C ASN A 15 -7.94 -0.87 -39.42
N PHE A 16 -8.14 -0.54 -38.14
CA PHE A 16 -7.11 0.15 -37.34
C PHE A 16 -6.25 -0.81 -36.53
N CYS A 17 -6.82 -1.95 -36.15
CA CYS A 17 -6.12 -3.01 -35.44
C CYS A 17 -4.99 -3.57 -36.31
N GLY A 18 -3.74 -3.22 -36.00
CA GLY A 18 -2.54 -3.70 -36.69
C GLY A 18 -1.90 -2.73 -37.71
N ILE A 19 -2.59 -1.66 -38.13
CA ILE A 19 -2.02 -0.66 -39.07
C ILE A 19 -1.22 0.41 -38.33
N PHE A 20 -1.74 0.90 -37.20
CA PHE A 20 -1.14 2.01 -36.44
C PHE A 20 -0.63 1.57 -35.07
N ASN A 21 0.24 0.56 -35.05
CA ASN A 21 0.84 0.02 -33.82
C ASN A 21 1.55 1.12 -32.99
N HIS A 22 2.11 2.13 -33.65
CA HIS A 22 2.75 3.26 -32.96
C HIS A 22 1.74 4.22 -32.31
N LEU A 23 0.57 4.46 -32.91
CA LEU A 23 -0.44 5.34 -32.31
C LEU A 23 -1.06 4.68 -31.07
N GLU A 24 -1.35 3.38 -31.14
CA GLU A 24 -1.86 2.63 -29.99
C GLU A 24 -0.85 2.66 -28.82
N ARG A 25 0.44 2.44 -29.11
CA ARG A 25 1.51 2.53 -28.11
C ARG A 25 1.60 3.93 -27.49
N LEU A 26 1.57 5.00 -28.30
CA LEU A 26 1.65 6.37 -27.80
C LEU A 26 0.45 6.73 -26.92
N LEU A 27 -0.75 6.29 -27.32
CA LEU A 27 -1.95 6.51 -26.54
C LEU A 27 -1.89 5.76 -25.20
N ASP A 28 -1.36 4.54 -25.19
CA ASP A 28 -1.19 3.75 -23.97
C ASP A 28 -0.12 4.32 -23.04
N GLU A 29 0.98 4.81 -23.60
CA GLU A 29 2.02 5.53 -22.86
C GLU A 29 1.47 6.80 -22.22
N GLU A 30 0.70 7.61 -22.96
CA GLU A 30 0.14 8.84 -22.43
C GLU A 30 -0.97 8.58 -21.39
N ILE A 31 -1.83 7.57 -21.60
CA ILE A 31 -2.79 7.13 -20.58
C ILE A 31 -2.06 6.66 -19.31
N GLY A 32 -0.96 5.91 -19.47
CA GLY A 32 -0.13 5.45 -18.36
C GLY A 32 0.48 6.62 -17.60
N ARG A 33 1.05 7.59 -18.31
CA ARG A 33 1.64 8.80 -17.75
C ARG A 33 0.63 9.65 -16.97
N VAL A 34 -0.51 9.99 -17.58
CA VAL A 34 -1.55 10.82 -16.92
C VAL A 34 -2.04 10.14 -15.62
N ARG A 35 -2.23 8.82 -15.64
CA ARG A 35 -2.63 8.08 -14.43
C ARG A 35 -1.55 8.08 -13.35
N LYS A 36 -0.29 7.93 -13.76
CA LYS A 36 0.85 7.99 -12.84
C LYS A 36 0.95 9.36 -12.17
N ASP A 37 0.80 10.43 -12.95
CA ASP A 37 0.82 11.79 -12.42
C ASP A 37 -0.35 12.00 -11.44
N MET A 38 -1.57 11.56 -11.79
CA MET A 38 -2.73 11.62 -10.88
C MET A 38 -2.53 10.85 -9.57
N TYR A 39 -1.90 9.67 -9.61
CA TYR A 39 -1.65 8.86 -8.41
C TYR A 39 -0.58 9.47 -7.52
N ASN A 40 0.49 10.00 -8.12
CA ASN A 40 1.59 10.65 -7.42
C ASN A 40 1.14 11.93 -6.70
N ASP A 41 0.25 12.71 -7.31
CA ASP A 41 -0.31 13.94 -6.71
C ASP A 41 -1.09 13.66 -5.41
N THR A 42 -1.77 12.50 -5.31
CA THR A 42 -2.48 12.08 -4.10
C THR A 42 -1.57 11.66 -2.94
N LEU A 43 -0.32 11.26 -3.21
CA LEU A 43 0.59 10.74 -2.19
C LEU A 43 1.70 11.72 -1.79
N ASN A 44 2.06 12.71 -2.64
CA ASN A 44 3.19 13.61 -2.37
C ASN A 44 2.92 15.05 -2.84
N GLY A 45 2.63 15.95 -1.89
CA GLY A 45 2.73 17.41 -2.08
C GLY A 45 4.18 17.93 -2.14
N SER A 46 5.16 17.11 -2.51
CA SER A 46 6.55 17.54 -2.62
C SER A 46 7.30 16.72 -3.66
N THR A 47 7.77 17.46 -4.66
CA THR A 47 8.80 17.13 -5.62
C THR A 47 9.98 16.42 -4.96
N ASP A 48 10.01 15.10 -5.04
CA ASP A 48 11.26 14.35 -5.04
C ASP A 48 11.05 13.07 -5.83
N LYS A 49 11.33 13.19 -7.14
CA LYS A 49 11.63 12.05 -8.00
C LYS A 49 12.89 11.38 -7.46
N ARG A 50 12.76 10.57 -6.42
CA ARG A 50 13.66 9.44 -6.21
C ARG A 50 13.25 8.35 -7.20
N THR A 51 13.46 8.60 -8.49
CA THR A 51 13.91 7.54 -9.40
C THR A 51 15.18 7.02 -8.76
N SER A 52 14.98 6.09 -7.85
CA SER A 52 16.04 5.54 -7.04
C SER A 52 16.75 4.59 -7.99
N GLU A 53 17.70 5.15 -8.74
CA GLU A 53 18.52 4.46 -9.72
C GLU A 53 18.97 3.16 -9.09
N LEU A 54 18.59 2.06 -9.72
CA LEU A 54 18.98 0.75 -9.24
C LEU A 54 20.50 0.65 -9.41
N PRO A 55 21.22 0.09 -8.43
CA PRO A 55 22.64 -0.14 -8.59
C PRO A 55 22.90 -1.06 -9.78
N ASP A 56 24.12 -1.02 -10.31
CA ASP A 56 24.54 -1.92 -11.37
C ASP A 56 24.33 -3.38 -10.95
N ALA A 57 23.96 -4.21 -11.92
CA ALA A 57 23.70 -5.61 -11.67
C ALA A 57 25.00 -6.33 -11.31
N VAL A 58 25.10 -6.79 -10.07
CA VAL A 58 26.24 -7.55 -9.56
C VAL A 58 25.76 -8.94 -9.16
N GLY A 59 26.34 -9.96 -9.78
CA GLY A 59 26.07 -11.37 -9.48
C GLY A 59 25.08 -12.05 -10.42
N PRO A 60 24.81 -13.35 -10.19
CA PRO A 60 23.88 -14.13 -11.00
C PRO A 60 22.43 -13.63 -10.83
N ILE A 61 21.60 -13.94 -11.81
CA ILE A 61 20.16 -13.69 -11.74
C ILE A 61 19.58 -14.62 -10.66
N ALA A 62 18.91 -14.03 -9.68
CA ALA A 62 18.23 -14.72 -8.60
C ALA A 62 16.73 -14.42 -8.64
N GLN A 63 15.93 -15.41 -8.27
CA GLN A 63 14.50 -15.23 -8.07
C GLN A 63 14.21 -15.12 -6.58
N LEU A 64 13.75 -13.95 -6.15
CA LEU A 64 13.30 -13.75 -4.77
C LEU A 64 11.78 -13.67 -4.73
N GLN A 65 11.20 -14.18 -3.65
CA GLN A 65 9.77 -14.15 -3.43
C GLN A 65 9.45 -13.76 -1.99
N GLU A 66 8.42 -12.94 -1.82
CA GLU A 66 7.91 -12.54 -0.52
C GLU A 66 6.40 -12.73 -0.46
N LYS A 67 5.93 -13.24 0.69
CA LYS A 67 4.52 -13.54 0.93
C LYS A 67 3.99 -12.62 2.02
N LEU A 68 3.01 -11.79 1.65
CA LEU A 68 2.34 -10.85 2.55
C LEU A 68 0.91 -11.30 2.82
N PHE A 69 0.60 -11.65 4.07
CA PHE A 69 -0.75 -12.03 4.46
C PHE A 69 -1.67 -10.82 4.57
N VAL A 70 -2.91 -10.96 4.09
CA VAL A 70 -3.92 -9.91 4.13
C VAL A 70 -4.70 -10.02 5.45
N PRO A 71 -4.89 -8.92 6.21
CA PRO A 71 -5.56 -8.94 7.52
C PRO A 71 -7.11 -9.02 7.40
N VAL A 72 -7.62 -10.02 6.68
CA VAL A 72 -9.06 -10.26 6.51
C VAL A 72 -9.79 -10.61 7.81
N LYS A 73 -9.05 -11.07 8.83
CA LYS A 73 -9.61 -11.35 10.17
C LYS A 73 -9.97 -10.07 10.92
N GLU A 74 -9.22 -8.98 10.69
CA GLU A 74 -9.46 -7.68 11.34
C GLU A 74 -10.50 -6.86 10.59
N TYR A 75 -10.51 -6.95 9.26
CA TYR A 75 -11.43 -6.20 8.39
C TYR A 75 -12.11 -7.16 7.40
N PRO A 76 -13.11 -7.94 7.84
CA PRO A 76 -13.76 -8.95 7.00
C PRO A 76 -14.61 -8.37 5.86
N ASP A 77 -15.15 -7.16 6.05
CA ASP A 77 -16.02 -6.50 5.06
C ASP A 77 -15.23 -5.67 4.04
N PHE A 78 -13.92 -5.50 4.23
CA PHE A 78 -13.09 -4.71 3.34
C PHE A 78 -12.54 -5.54 2.17
N ASN A 79 -12.74 -5.05 0.94
CA ASN A 79 -12.27 -5.74 -0.25
C ASN A 79 -10.83 -5.37 -0.61
N PHE A 80 -9.86 -5.99 0.06
CA PHE A 80 -8.44 -5.82 -0.22
C PHE A 80 -8.06 -6.20 -1.65
N VAL A 81 -8.59 -7.32 -2.17
CA VAL A 81 -8.26 -7.82 -3.52
C VAL A 81 -8.67 -6.82 -4.59
N GLY A 82 -9.87 -6.27 -4.48
CA GLY A 82 -10.37 -5.23 -5.39
C GLY A 82 -9.53 -3.96 -5.35
N ARG A 83 -9.05 -3.57 -4.15
CA ARG A 83 -8.19 -2.39 -3.98
C ARG A 83 -6.79 -2.58 -4.56
N ILE A 84 -6.19 -3.75 -4.38
CA ILE A 84 -4.85 -4.07 -4.91
C ILE A 84 -4.88 -4.16 -6.44
N LEU A 85 -5.86 -4.85 -7.02
CA LEU A 85 -5.98 -4.99 -8.46
C LEU A 85 -6.42 -3.66 -9.12
N GLY A 86 -7.35 -2.95 -8.49
CA GLY A 86 -7.97 -1.77 -9.05
C GLY A 86 -8.83 -2.07 -10.29
N PRO A 87 -9.32 -1.03 -10.99
CA PRO A 87 -10.17 -1.20 -12.15
C PRO A 87 -9.41 -1.93 -13.27
N ARG A 88 -9.97 -3.06 -13.73
CA ARG A 88 -9.38 -3.92 -14.78
C ARG A 88 -7.96 -4.42 -14.45
N GLY A 89 -7.56 -4.46 -13.18
CA GLY A 89 -6.20 -4.88 -12.80
C GLY A 89 -5.12 -3.84 -13.11
N LEU A 90 -5.50 -2.61 -13.47
CA LEU A 90 -4.55 -1.58 -13.90
C LEU A 90 -3.63 -1.11 -12.77
N THR A 91 -4.12 -1.07 -11.53
CA THR A 91 -3.33 -0.65 -10.37
C THR A 91 -2.22 -1.66 -10.08
N ALA A 92 -2.55 -2.96 -10.08
CA ALA A 92 -1.55 -4.01 -9.94
C ALA A 92 -0.53 -3.96 -11.09
N LYS A 93 -1.00 -3.83 -12.34
CA LYS A 93 -0.10 -3.74 -13.51
C LYS A 93 0.84 -2.53 -13.45
N GLN A 94 0.35 -1.39 -12.97
CA GLN A 94 1.18 -0.20 -12.75
C GLN A 94 2.22 -0.45 -11.67
N LEU A 95 1.82 -1.03 -10.54
CA LEU A 95 2.73 -1.33 -9.44
C LEU A 95 3.82 -2.34 -9.86
N GLU A 96 3.46 -3.35 -10.67
CA GLU A 96 4.42 -4.27 -11.29
C GLU A 96 5.39 -3.54 -12.23
N ALA A 97 4.91 -2.63 -13.07
CA ALA A 97 5.73 -1.87 -14.01
C ALA A 97 6.69 -0.89 -13.31
N GLU A 98 6.28 -0.29 -12.19
CA GLU A 98 7.09 0.67 -11.44
C GLU A 98 8.15 -0.01 -10.56
N THR A 99 7.81 -1.14 -9.94
CA THR A 99 8.72 -1.88 -9.05
C THR A 99 9.59 -2.87 -9.81
N GLY A 100 9.15 -3.33 -10.99
CA GLY A 100 9.76 -4.43 -11.72
C GLY A 100 9.58 -5.78 -11.02
N CYS A 101 8.57 -5.90 -10.15
CA CYS A 101 8.17 -7.13 -9.49
C CYS A 101 6.88 -7.67 -10.11
N LYS A 102 6.63 -8.96 -9.95
CA LYS A 102 5.38 -9.64 -10.30
C LYS A 102 4.53 -9.79 -9.04
N ILE A 103 3.27 -9.38 -9.11
CA ILE A 103 2.37 -9.31 -7.96
C ILE A 103 1.19 -10.24 -8.21
N MET A 104 1.04 -11.26 -7.37
CA MET A 104 0.01 -12.29 -7.53
C MET A 104 -0.81 -12.40 -6.26
N VAL A 105 -2.12 -12.20 -6.36
CA VAL A 105 -3.04 -12.49 -5.25
C VAL A 105 -3.32 -14.00 -5.23
N ARG A 106 -3.08 -14.64 -4.10
CA ARG A 106 -3.20 -16.08 -3.86
C ARG A 106 -3.87 -16.32 -2.50
N GLY A 107 -4.15 -17.57 -2.15
CA GLY A 107 -4.89 -17.90 -0.93
C GLY A 107 -6.39 -18.07 -1.12
N LYS A 108 -7.06 -18.41 -0.02
CA LYS A 108 -8.50 -18.55 0.14
C LYS A 108 -9.20 -17.19 -0.02
N GLY A 109 -10.24 -17.12 -0.84
CA GLY A 109 -10.96 -15.88 -1.15
C GLY A 109 -10.26 -14.99 -2.18
N SER A 110 -9.21 -15.49 -2.85
CA SER A 110 -8.57 -14.79 -3.98
C SER A 110 -9.46 -14.77 -5.22
N MET A 111 -10.36 -15.74 -5.36
CA MET A 111 -11.31 -15.79 -6.47
C MET A 111 -12.58 -15.00 -6.15
N ARG A 112 -13.15 -14.38 -7.18
CA ARG A 112 -14.45 -13.69 -7.07
C ARG A 112 -15.58 -14.66 -6.74
N ASP A 113 -15.57 -15.85 -7.35
CA ASP A 113 -16.62 -16.85 -7.21
C ASP A 113 -16.21 -17.93 -6.19
N LYS A 114 -16.72 -17.85 -4.95
CA LYS A 114 -16.42 -18.83 -3.88
C LYS A 114 -16.74 -20.28 -4.28
N LYS A 115 -17.83 -20.51 -5.01
CA LYS A 115 -18.21 -21.86 -5.48
C LYS A 115 -17.18 -22.49 -6.41
N LYS A 116 -16.58 -21.69 -7.31
CA LYS A 116 -15.53 -22.18 -8.23
C LYS A 116 -14.22 -22.41 -7.50
N GLU A 117 -13.93 -21.60 -6.49
CA GLU A 117 -12.75 -21.77 -5.65
C GLU A 117 -12.76 -23.15 -4.97
N GLU A 118 -13.86 -23.53 -4.33
CA GLU A 118 -13.98 -24.82 -3.64
C GLU A 118 -13.85 -26.01 -4.59
N GLN A 119 -14.39 -25.92 -5.81
CA GLN A 119 -14.26 -26.96 -6.84
C GLN A 119 -12.85 -27.14 -7.38
N ASN A 120 -12.00 -26.11 -7.25
CA ASN A 120 -10.62 -26.15 -7.70
C ASN A 120 -9.63 -26.47 -6.57
N ARG A 121 -10.09 -26.55 -5.31
CA ARG A 121 -9.24 -27.01 -4.21
C ARG A 121 -8.77 -28.44 -4.46
N GLY A 122 -7.48 -28.69 -4.18
CA GLY A 122 -6.86 -30.00 -4.34
C GLY A 122 -6.40 -30.33 -5.77
N LYS A 123 -6.59 -29.43 -6.75
CA LYS A 123 -6.00 -29.58 -8.09
C LYS A 123 -4.54 -29.11 -8.11
N PRO A 124 -3.69 -29.70 -8.97
CA PRO A 124 -2.34 -29.18 -9.19
C PRO A 124 -2.41 -27.71 -9.63
N ASN A 125 -1.46 -26.89 -9.17
CA ASN A 125 -1.43 -25.43 -9.34
C ASN A 125 -2.48 -24.62 -8.54
N TRP A 126 -3.38 -25.27 -7.78
CA TRP A 126 -4.39 -24.62 -6.94
C TRP A 126 -4.20 -24.89 -5.44
N GLU A 127 -3.06 -25.45 -5.03
CA GLU A 127 -2.74 -25.76 -3.63
C GLU A 127 -2.77 -24.52 -2.72
N HIS A 128 -2.44 -23.37 -3.29
CA HIS A 128 -2.49 -22.08 -2.61
C HIS A 128 -3.90 -21.73 -2.09
N LEU A 129 -4.98 -22.35 -2.59
CA LEU A 129 -6.34 -22.12 -2.11
C LEU A 129 -6.59 -22.64 -0.69
N ASN A 130 -5.69 -23.47 -0.15
CA ASN A 130 -5.73 -23.95 1.23
C ASN A 130 -5.09 -22.96 2.21
N GLU A 131 -4.32 -22.00 1.71
CA GLU A 131 -3.64 -21.00 2.53
C GLU A 131 -4.53 -19.78 2.76
N ASP A 132 -4.26 -19.01 3.81
CA ASP A 132 -4.93 -17.72 4.05
C ASP A 132 -4.65 -16.73 2.90
N LEU A 133 -5.57 -15.78 2.68
CA LEU A 133 -5.44 -14.76 1.63
C LEU A 133 -4.11 -14.01 1.76
N HIS A 134 -3.32 -14.01 0.69
CA HIS A 134 -2.00 -13.39 0.67
C HIS A 134 -1.64 -12.85 -0.71
N VAL A 135 -0.72 -11.91 -0.72
CA VAL A 135 -0.08 -11.38 -1.92
C VAL A 135 1.30 -12.01 -2.02
N LEU A 136 1.58 -12.68 -3.14
CA LEU A 136 2.90 -13.19 -3.49
C LEU A 136 3.57 -12.18 -4.42
N ILE A 137 4.70 -11.64 -3.98
CA ILE A 137 5.54 -10.76 -4.77
C ILE A 137 6.76 -11.56 -5.21
N THR A 138 7.01 -11.62 -6.51
CA THR A 138 8.16 -12.33 -7.08
C THR A 138 8.99 -11.36 -7.88
N VAL A 139 10.31 -11.39 -7.71
CA VAL A 139 11.26 -10.57 -8.48
C VAL A 139 12.33 -11.47 -9.08
N GLU A 140 12.72 -11.14 -10.32
CA GLU A 140 13.77 -11.82 -11.05
C GLU A 140 14.79 -10.76 -11.48
N ASP A 141 15.93 -10.72 -10.79
CA ASP A 141 17.04 -9.79 -11.07
C ASP A 141 18.33 -10.28 -10.38
N SER A 142 19.44 -9.57 -10.55
CA SER A 142 20.62 -9.73 -9.69
C SER A 142 20.27 -9.52 -8.21
N GLN A 143 20.90 -10.28 -7.32
CA GLN A 143 20.63 -10.29 -5.87
C GLN A 143 20.48 -8.87 -5.26
N ASN A 144 21.45 -8.00 -5.52
CA ASN A 144 21.48 -6.64 -4.97
C ASN A 144 20.29 -5.79 -5.43
N ARG A 145 19.90 -5.92 -6.70
CA ARG A 145 18.77 -5.17 -7.28
C ARG A 145 17.44 -5.78 -6.86
N ALA A 146 17.37 -7.12 -6.81
CA ALA A 146 16.20 -7.88 -6.44
C ALA A 146 15.74 -7.52 -5.02
N GLU A 147 16.66 -7.42 -4.05
CA GLU A 147 16.32 -7.03 -2.68
C GLU A 147 15.71 -5.62 -2.59
N ILE A 148 16.28 -4.66 -3.33
CA ILE A 148 15.80 -3.28 -3.34
C ILE A 148 14.40 -3.20 -3.98
N LYS A 149 14.22 -3.86 -5.13
CA LYS A 149 12.92 -3.93 -5.81
C LYS A 149 11.86 -4.59 -4.93
N LEU A 150 12.20 -5.71 -4.30
CA LEU A 150 11.30 -6.46 -3.43
C LEU A 150 10.87 -5.62 -2.24
N LYS A 151 11.81 -4.96 -1.54
CA LYS A 151 11.50 -4.06 -0.42
C LYS A 151 10.54 -2.94 -0.82
N ARG A 152 10.78 -2.28 -1.97
CA ARG A 152 9.89 -1.23 -2.49
C ARG A 152 8.49 -1.77 -2.76
N ALA A 153 8.37 -2.90 -3.46
CA ALA A 153 7.08 -3.51 -3.75
C ALA A 153 6.32 -3.89 -2.48
N VAL A 154 7.02 -4.41 -1.48
CA VAL A 154 6.46 -4.79 -0.18
C VAL A 154 5.91 -3.57 0.57
N GLU A 155 6.65 -2.47 0.59
CA GLU A 155 6.20 -1.22 1.21
C GLU A 155 4.92 -0.68 0.55
N GLU A 156 4.88 -0.64 -0.78
CA GLU A 156 3.69 -0.20 -1.51
C GLU A 156 2.48 -1.11 -1.28
N VAL A 157 2.67 -2.44 -1.33
CA VAL A 157 1.59 -3.38 -1.03
C VAL A 157 1.11 -3.22 0.40
N LYS A 158 2.01 -3.03 1.39
CA LYS A 158 1.63 -2.78 2.79
C LYS A 158 0.73 -1.56 2.95
N LYS A 159 0.96 -0.47 2.20
CA LYS A 159 0.07 0.71 2.21
C LYS A 159 -1.35 0.36 1.75
N LEU A 160 -1.49 -0.54 0.77
CA LEU A 160 -2.78 -1.00 0.26
C LEU A 160 -3.51 -1.95 1.23
N LEU A 161 -2.76 -2.65 2.09
CA LEU A 161 -3.29 -3.54 3.13
C LEU A 161 -3.82 -2.80 4.37
N VAL A 162 -3.61 -1.48 4.49
CA VAL A 162 -4.19 -0.67 5.54
C VAL A 162 -5.41 0.07 4.97
N PRO A 163 -6.64 -0.26 5.38
CA PRO A 163 -7.82 0.44 4.89
C PRO A 163 -7.76 1.92 5.32
N ALA A 164 -7.96 2.84 4.38
CA ALA A 164 -7.90 4.27 4.72
C ALA A 164 -9.10 4.62 5.62
N VAL A 165 -8.92 5.54 6.57
CA VAL A 165 -10.02 6.03 7.42
C VAL A 165 -11.22 6.49 6.61
N SER A 166 -10.99 7.12 5.45
CA SER A 166 -12.00 7.52 4.46
C SER A 166 -12.84 6.35 3.94
N ASP A 167 -12.23 5.19 3.73
CA ASP A 167 -12.90 3.98 3.26
C ASP A 167 -13.68 3.29 4.40
N LEU A 168 -13.23 3.45 5.66
CA LEU A 168 -13.96 2.98 6.86
C LEU A 168 -15.23 3.78 7.13
N PHE A 169 -15.25 5.10 6.84
CA PHE A 169 -16.42 5.97 7.05
C PHE A 169 -17.68 5.46 6.31
N LEU A 170 -17.50 4.76 5.19
CA LEU A 170 -18.59 4.21 4.39
C LEU A 170 -19.03 2.81 4.85
N CYS A 171 -18.20 2.10 5.62
CA CYS A 171 -18.39 0.67 5.86
C CYS A 171 -18.96 0.35 7.25
N SER A 172 -18.68 1.13 8.30
CA SER A 172 -19.31 1.00 9.63
C SER A 172 -18.97 2.19 10.56
N PRO A 173 -19.97 2.95 11.07
CA PRO A 173 -19.72 4.03 12.05
C PRO A 173 -19.02 3.55 13.33
N ASP A 174 -19.30 2.31 13.77
CA ASP A 174 -18.81 1.76 15.05
C ASP A 174 -17.31 1.41 15.06
N LEU A 175 -16.70 1.20 13.89
CA LEU A 175 -15.29 0.80 13.79
C LEU A 175 -14.34 1.97 14.10
N ILE A 176 -14.76 3.20 13.77
CA ILE A 176 -14.03 4.44 14.05
C ILE A 176 -13.89 4.66 15.56
N TYR A 177 -14.96 4.39 16.34
CA TYR A 177 -14.91 4.53 17.80
C TYR A 177 -13.88 3.59 18.44
N ASN A 178 -13.76 2.36 17.91
CA ASN A 178 -12.79 1.38 18.37
C ASN A 178 -11.35 1.68 17.92
N LEU A 179 -11.15 2.21 16.71
CA LEU A 179 -9.83 2.64 16.23
C LEU A 179 -9.30 3.88 16.98
N LEU A 180 -10.15 4.90 17.20
CA LEU A 180 -9.82 6.06 18.05
C LEU A 180 -9.47 5.63 19.48
N ARG A 181 -10.18 4.64 20.04
CA ARG A 181 -9.84 4.05 21.35
C ARG A 181 -8.50 3.32 21.36
N ARG A 182 -8.13 2.64 20.26
CA ARG A 182 -6.84 1.95 20.13
C ARG A 182 -5.68 2.94 19.95
N GLY A 183 -5.83 3.96 19.09
CA GLY A 183 -4.83 5.00 18.90
C GLY A 183 -4.56 5.84 20.16
N PHE A 184 -5.57 6.06 21.01
CA PHE A 184 -5.37 6.75 22.29
C PHE A 184 -4.65 5.90 23.34
N LYS A 185 -4.68 4.57 23.21
CA LYS A 185 -4.03 3.64 24.16
C LYS A 185 -2.54 3.48 23.90
N GLU A 186 -2.07 3.66 22.66
CA GLU A 186 -0.64 3.68 22.34
C GLU A 186 0.04 4.99 22.79
N MET A 187 -0.69 6.12 22.76
CA MET A 187 -0.17 7.41 23.24
C MET A 187 -0.09 7.52 24.77
N SER A 188 -0.86 6.72 25.54
CA SER A 188 -0.77 6.74 27.01
C SER A 188 0.32 5.81 27.58
N GLY A 189 0.89 4.91 26.77
CA GLY A 189 1.96 4.00 27.17
C GLY A 189 3.38 4.57 27.06
N ALA A 190 3.57 5.70 26.37
CA ALA A 190 4.89 6.20 25.97
C ALA A 190 5.41 7.41 26.78
N VAL A 191 4.77 7.80 27.89
CA VAL A 191 5.26 8.89 28.75
C VAL A 191 5.43 8.43 30.20
N THR A 192 6.46 7.61 30.44
CA THR A 192 7.09 7.48 31.76
C THR A 192 8.61 7.62 31.65
N THR A 193 9.08 8.66 30.96
CA THR A 193 10.43 9.16 31.20
C THR A 193 10.46 9.78 32.60
N LYS A 194 11.12 9.08 33.52
CA LYS A 194 11.49 9.55 34.86
C LYS A 194 12.09 10.96 34.76
N VAL A 195 11.31 11.98 35.10
CA VAL A 195 11.83 13.29 35.44
C VAL A 195 12.49 13.15 36.80
N ARG A 196 13.83 13.09 36.82
CA ARG A 196 14.63 13.29 38.04
C ARG A 196 14.32 14.70 38.55
N ARG A 197 13.48 14.80 39.58
CA ARG A 197 13.27 16.02 40.36
C ARG A 197 14.58 16.32 41.10
N GLN A 198 15.26 17.39 40.71
CA GLN A 198 16.19 18.05 41.61
C GLN A 198 15.38 18.78 42.68
N ASP A 199 15.71 18.47 43.92
CA ASP A 199 15.20 19.13 45.12
C ASP A 199 15.55 20.63 45.11
N MET A 200 14.54 21.49 45.11
CA MET A 200 14.64 22.77 45.81
C MET A 200 13.47 22.90 46.77
N ARG A 201 13.82 22.70 48.04
CA ARG A 201 12.99 22.84 49.23
C ARG A 201 12.84 24.35 49.49
N VAL A 202 11.64 24.90 49.37
CA VAL A 202 11.33 26.24 49.91
C VAL A 202 10.30 26.06 51.01
N HIS A 203 10.73 26.35 52.24
CA HIS A 203 9.99 26.22 53.49
C HIS A 203 8.85 27.25 53.54
N PRO A 204 7.62 26.88 53.96
CA PRO A 204 6.59 27.84 54.31
C PRO A 204 6.80 28.28 55.77
N TYR A 205 6.51 29.54 56.07
CA TYR A 205 6.65 30.27 57.35
C TYR A 205 7.90 31.13 57.51
N GLN A 206 7.80 32.41 57.12
CA GLN A 206 8.25 33.46 58.03
C GLN A 206 7.42 34.75 57.89
N ARG A 207 6.95 35.22 59.06
CA ARG A 207 6.12 36.40 59.31
C ARG A 207 6.75 37.68 58.76
N VAL A 208 5.93 38.50 58.12
CA VAL A 208 6.20 39.94 57.94
C VAL A 208 5.96 40.61 59.31
N VAL A 209 7.02 41.11 59.93
CA VAL A 209 6.94 41.96 61.12
C VAL A 209 6.96 43.40 60.65
N THR A 210 5.88 44.14 60.89
CA THR A 210 5.83 45.59 60.72
C THR A 210 6.62 46.26 61.84
N ALA A 211 7.51 47.18 61.48
CA ALA A 211 8.07 48.15 62.43
C ALA A 211 8.02 49.53 61.75
N GLU A 212 7.24 50.43 62.35
CA GLU A 212 7.28 51.85 62.08
C GLU A 212 8.51 52.53 62.72
N ARG A 213 8.83 53.69 62.14
CA ARG A 213 9.47 54.88 62.72
C ARG A 213 11.00 54.94 62.88
N GLY A 214 11.51 56.05 62.33
CA GLY A 214 12.83 56.65 62.45
C GLY A 214 12.91 57.80 61.49
#